data_AF-A0A2V2RIU6-F1
#
_entry.id   AF-A0A2V2RIU6-F1
#
_cell.length_a   1.000
_cell.length_b   1.000
_cell.length_c   1.000
_cell.angle_alpha   90.00
_cell.angle_beta   90.00
_cell.angle_gamma   90.00
#
_symmetry.space_group_name_H-M   'P 1'
#
loop_
_entity.id
_entity.type
_entity.pdbx_description
1 polymer ?
#
loop_
_entity_poly.entity_id
_entity_poly.type
_entity_poly.pdbx_seq_one_letter_code
_entity_poly.pdbx_strand_id
1 'polypeptide(L)'
;MLQKLIVTVGLAFLILTPLSAQQTSPSQADYVVLLDQNGTRGLVFFDHKSHQNLVNPDPDYKFKADKSAACAGCHHTKSATGVIQLWSCRSCHGYETAGANAQARAKSFADDAFHGECISCHRAAKKGPVLCSGCHKLIAGQ
;
A
#
# COMPACT_ATOMS: atom_id res chain seq x y z
N MET A 1 -48.75 41.30 -45.51
CA MET A 1 -48.79 39.82 -45.41
C MET A 1 -47.65 39.37 -44.50
N LEU A 2 -48.03 38.69 -43.41
CA LEU A 2 -47.27 38.02 -42.34
C LEU A 2 -45.73 38.03 -42.32
N GLN A 3 -45.20 38.66 -41.27
CA GLN A 3 -43.81 38.60 -40.81
C GLN A 3 -43.49 37.19 -40.27
N LYS A 4 -42.46 36.54 -40.81
CA LYS A 4 -41.96 35.24 -40.30
C LYS A 4 -41.15 35.46 -39.03
N LEU A 5 -41.72 35.09 -37.89
CA LEU A 5 -41.07 35.03 -36.59
C LEU A 5 -40.15 33.79 -36.57
N ILE A 6 -38.83 33.98 -36.66
CA ILE A 6 -37.86 32.89 -36.45
C ILE A 6 -37.59 32.84 -34.94
N VAL A 7 -38.21 31.86 -34.27
CA VAL A 7 -37.94 31.54 -32.87
C VAL A 7 -36.73 30.60 -32.84
N THR A 8 -35.55 31.15 -32.60
CA THR A 8 -34.34 30.37 -32.29
C THR A 8 -34.48 29.82 -30.86
N VAL A 9 -34.89 28.55 -30.75
CA VAL A 9 -34.84 27.79 -29.50
C VAL A 9 -33.37 27.53 -29.18
N GLY A 10 -32.78 28.38 -28.35
CA GLY A 10 -31.47 28.16 -27.76
C GLY A 10 -31.55 27.02 -26.75
N LEU A 11 -31.22 25.80 -27.18
CA LEU A 11 -31.12 24.64 -26.30
C LEU A 11 -29.84 24.79 -25.46
N ALA A 12 -29.96 25.42 -24.30
CA ALA A 12 -28.90 25.50 -23.30
C ALA A 12 -28.66 24.09 -22.74
N PHE A 13 -27.68 23.37 -23.30
CA PHE A 13 -27.15 22.15 -22.69
C PHE A 13 -26.45 22.52 -21.39
N LEU A 14 -27.17 22.41 -20.28
CA LEU A 14 -26.61 22.33 -18.94
C LEU A 14 -25.74 21.07 -18.87
N ILE A 15 -24.45 21.23 -19.12
CA ILE A 15 -23.46 20.19 -18.89
C ILE A 15 -23.35 20.01 -17.38
N LEU A 16 -24.19 19.13 -16.83
CA LEU A 16 -24.01 18.54 -15.52
C LEU A 16 -22.71 17.75 -15.57
N THR A 17 -21.59 18.40 -15.28
CA THR A 17 -20.36 17.69 -14.98
C THR A 17 -20.64 16.89 -13.70
N PRO A 18 -20.55 15.55 -13.74
CA PRO A 18 -20.60 14.81 -12.50
C PRO A 18 -19.39 15.29 -11.69
N LEU A 19 -19.69 15.95 -10.58
CA LEU A 19 -18.72 16.26 -9.55
C LEU A 19 -18.24 14.89 -9.05
N SER A 20 -17.21 14.35 -9.68
CA SER A 20 -16.49 13.19 -9.17
C SER A 20 -16.00 13.59 -7.79
N ALA A 21 -16.72 13.15 -6.77
CA ALA A 21 -16.24 13.18 -5.41
C ALA A 21 -14.93 12.41 -5.42
N GLN A 22 -13.81 13.15 -5.43
CA GLN A 22 -12.50 12.58 -5.19
C GLN A 22 -12.64 11.93 -3.82
N GLN A 23 -12.79 10.61 -3.77
CA GLN A 23 -12.78 9.87 -2.51
C GLN A 23 -11.40 10.10 -1.91
N THR A 24 -11.30 11.09 -1.03
CA THR A 24 -10.15 11.24 -0.15
C THR A 24 -10.27 10.10 0.85
N SER A 25 -9.77 8.93 0.46
CA SER A 25 -9.49 7.87 1.41
C SER A 25 -8.63 8.49 2.53
N PRO A 26 -9.00 8.32 3.81
CA PRO A 26 -8.16 8.82 4.90
C PRO A 26 -6.74 8.31 4.68
N SER A 27 -5.74 9.17 4.85
CA SER A 27 -4.35 8.80 4.58
C SER A 27 -4.04 7.51 5.36
N GLN A 28 -3.83 6.44 4.62
CA GLN A 28 -3.75 5.06 5.06
C GLN A 28 -2.41 4.79 5.80
N ALA A 29 -1.94 5.76 6.60
CA ALA A 29 -0.62 5.76 7.22
C ALA A 29 -0.66 5.54 8.74
N ASP A 30 -1.82 5.70 9.39
CA ASP A 30 -1.94 5.79 10.85
C ASP A 30 -2.44 4.51 11.55
N TYR A 31 -2.41 3.34 10.89
CA TYR A 31 -2.91 2.08 11.47
C TYR A 31 -1.84 1.01 11.65
N VAL A 32 -2.12 0.10 12.60
CA VAL A 32 -1.37 -1.14 12.79
C VAL A 32 -1.92 -2.19 11.82
N VAL A 33 -1.03 -2.79 11.04
CA VAL A 33 -1.35 -3.83 10.05
C VAL A 33 -1.02 -5.20 10.63
N LEU A 34 -1.96 -6.16 10.54
CA LEU A 34 -1.68 -7.55 10.85
C LEU A 34 -1.12 -8.26 9.60
N LEU A 35 0.17 -8.61 9.62
CA LEU A 35 0.87 -9.19 8.45
C LEU A 35 0.82 -10.74 8.44
N ASP A 36 0.99 -11.37 9.60
CA ASP A 36 0.80 -12.83 9.78
C ASP A 36 -0.61 -13.12 10.30
N GLN A 37 -1.57 -13.11 9.38
CA GLN A 37 -3.00 -13.30 9.70
C GLN A 37 -3.34 -14.73 10.12
N ASN A 38 -2.50 -15.71 9.76
CA ASN A 38 -2.73 -17.11 10.13
C ASN A 38 -2.24 -17.41 11.55
N GLY A 39 -1.35 -16.57 12.11
CA GLY A 39 -0.93 -16.60 13.50
C GLY A 39 -0.21 -17.87 13.95
N THR A 40 0.05 -18.82 13.04
CA THR A 40 0.70 -20.12 13.34
C THR A 40 2.05 -20.01 14.03
N ARG A 41 2.72 -18.85 13.95
CA ARG A 41 4.02 -18.59 14.58
C ARG A 41 3.96 -17.47 15.62
N GLY A 42 2.76 -16.92 15.87
CA GLY A 42 2.53 -15.66 16.58
C GLY A 42 2.16 -14.53 15.62
N LEU A 43 1.35 -13.57 16.09
CA LEU A 43 0.92 -12.44 15.27
C LEU A 43 2.06 -11.46 15.06
N VAL A 44 2.10 -10.85 13.88
CA VAL A 44 3.01 -9.77 13.52
C VAL A 44 2.21 -8.50 13.30
N PHE A 45 2.34 -7.58 14.24
CA PHE A 45 1.75 -6.24 14.17
C PHE A 45 2.77 -5.27 13.58
N PHE A 46 2.39 -4.63 12.48
CA PHE A 46 3.22 -3.65 11.78
C PHE A 46 2.66 -2.25 11.97
N ASP A 47 3.36 -1.42 12.73
CA ASP A 47 3.02 0.00 12.87
C ASP A 47 3.50 0.76 11.63
N HIS A 48 2.59 0.98 10.68
CA HIS A 48 2.93 1.61 9.40
C HIS A 48 3.46 3.04 9.58
N LYS A 49 2.88 3.82 10.49
CA LYS A 49 3.27 5.21 10.74
C LYS A 49 4.71 5.30 11.22
N SER A 50 5.06 4.46 12.20
CA SER A 50 6.41 4.43 12.75
C SER A 50 7.45 4.04 11.71
N HIS A 51 7.15 3.08 10.84
CA HIS A 51 8.06 2.68 9.76
C HIS A 51 8.18 3.75 8.68
N GLN A 52 7.07 4.38 8.28
CA GLN A 52 7.10 5.49 7.32
C GLN A 52 7.98 6.65 7.80
N ASN A 53 7.88 7.00 9.08
CA ASN A 53 8.71 8.05 9.68
C ASN A 53 10.20 7.69 9.69
N LEU A 54 10.58 6.41 9.69
CA LEU A 54 11.98 6.01 9.57
C LEU A 54 12.51 6.08 8.14
N VAL A 55 11.66 5.83 7.15
CA VAL A 55 12.02 5.91 5.72
C VAL A 55 12.12 7.36 5.26
N ASN A 56 11.31 8.26 5.83
CA ASN A 56 11.37 9.69 5.56
C ASN A 56 11.40 10.51 6.88
N PRO A 57 12.55 10.53 7.58
CA PRO A 57 12.65 11.10 8.93
C PRO A 57 12.63 12.63 8.99
N ASP A 58 12.96 13.29 7.88
CA ASP A 58 12.92 14.75 7.77
C ASP A 58 12.18 15.14 6.48
N PRO A 59 10.86 15.38 6.56
CA PRO A 59 10.08 15.83 5.41
C PRO A 59 10.44 17.24 4.94
N ASP A 60 11.36 17.93 5.62
CA ASP A 60 11.86 19.26 5.28
C ASP A 60 13.30 19.26 4.76
N TYR A 61 13.97 18.10 4.74
CA TYR A 61 15.33 17.98 4.23
C TYR A 61 15.45 18.49 2.79
N LYS A 62 16.48 19.30 2.51
CA LYS A 62 16.67 19.96 1.20
C LYS A 62 16.74 19.00 0.00
N PHE A 63 17.15 17.75 0.23
CA PHE A 63 17.21 16.70 -0.81
C PHE A 63 16.23 15.56 -0.54
N LYS A 64 15.12 15.85 0.15
CA LYS A 64 14.06 14.88 0.38
C LYS A 64 13.52 14.31 -0.92
N ALA A 65 13.14 13.05 -0.89
CA ALA A 65 12.34 12.46 -1.95
C ALA A 65 10.97 13.14 -2.01
N ASP A 66 10.33 13.12 -3.17
CA ASP A 66 8.90 13.48 -3.26
C ASP A 66 8.10 12.65 -2.25
N LYS A 67 7.00 13.22 -1.70
CA LYS A 67 6.17 12.52 -0.70
C LYS A 67 5.72 11.13 -1.18
N SER A 68 5.44 10.99 -2.47
CA SER A 68 5.07 9.69 -3.07
C SER A 68 6.25 8.74 -3.25
N ALA A 69 7.47 9.27 -3.44
CA ALA A 69 8.68 8.49 -3.57
C ALA A 69 9.16 7.90 -2.24
N ALA A 70 8.83 8.52 -1.10
CA ALA A 70 9.07 7.93 0.22
C ALA A 70 8.35 6.58 0.40
N CYS A 71 7.16 6.41 -0.19
CA CYS A 71 6.41 5.15 -0.14
C CYS A 71 7.12 4.04 -0.91
N ALA A 72 7.96 4.38 -1.89
CA ALA A 72 8.71 3.43 -2.71
C ALA A 72 9.76 2.64 -1.93
N GLY A 73 10.11 3.08 -0.72
CA GLY A 73 11.03 2.37 0.17
C GLY A 73 10.54 0.97 0.55
N CYS A 74 9.22 0.75 0.57
CA CYS A 74 8.62 -0.58 0.77
C CYS A 74 7.67 -0.95 -0.38
N HIS A 75 6.86 -0.01 -0.89
CA HIS A 75 5.97 -0.20 -2.04
C HIS A 75 6.75 -0.03 -3.36
N HIS A 76 7.59 -0.99 -3.68
CA HIS A 76 8.59 -0.91 -4.76
C HIS A 76 8.02 -1.02 -6.20
N THR A 77 6.75 -1.40 -6.37
CA THR A 77 6.12 -1.54 -7.68
C THR A 77 5.56 -0.22 -8.20
N LYS A 78 5.78 0.07 -9.48
CA LYS A 78 5.20 1.23 -10.19
C LYS A 78 4.22 0.77 -11.27
N SER A 79 3.19 1.56 -11.55
CA SER A 79 2.35 1.39 -12.74
C SER A 79 3.15 1.63 -14.02
N ALA A 80 2.55 1.33 -15.18
CA ALA A 80 3.10 1.71 -16.49
C ALA A 80 3.34 3.22 -16.63
N THR A 81 2.61 4.05 -15.87
CA THR A 81 2.76 5.51 -15.84
C THR A 81 3.75 5.99 -14.77
N GLY A 82 4.46 5.09 -14.10
CA GLY A 82 5.48 5.42 -13.10
C GLY A 82 4.95 5.72 -11.69
N VAL A 83 3.66 5.55 -11.44
CA VAL A 83 3.03 5.83 -10.14
C VAL A 83 3.23 4.64 -9.20
N ILE A 84 3.73 4.90 -7.99
CA ILE A 84 3.90 3.88 -6.95
C ILE A 84 2.57 3.20 -6.62
N GLN A 85 2.56 1.88 -6.64
CA GLN A 85 1.40 1.04 -6.32
C GLN A 85 1.42 0.66 -4.85
N LEU A 86 0.37 1.03 -4.11
CA LEU A 86 0.25 0.78 -2.67
C LEU A 86 -0.45 -0.55 -2.34
N TRP A 87 -0.36 -1.53 -3.25
CA TRP A 87 -0.97 -2.85 -3.03
C TRP A 87 -0.30 -3.61 -1.89
N SER A 88 -1.05 -4.54 -1.30
CA SER A 88 -0.49 -5.50 -0.35
C SER A 88 0.61 -6.32 -1.01
N CYS A 89 1.67 -6.64 -0.25
CA CYS A 89 2.75 -7.50 -0.72
C CYS A 89 2.19 -8.80 -1.32
N ARG A 90 1.15 -9.37 -0.69
CA ARG A 90 0.48 -10.61 -1.12
C ARG A 90 -0.23 -10.51 -2.47
N SER A 91 -0.54 -9.31 -2.97
CA SER A 91 -1.18 -9.13 -4.27
C SER A 91 -0.26 -9.51 -5.43
N CYS A 92 1.06 -9.43 -5.24
CA CYS A 92 2.06 -9.84 -6.23
C CYS A 92 2.96 -10.98 -5.71
N HIS A 93 3.36 -10.92 -4.45
CA HIS A 93 4.12 -11.95 -3.75
C HIS A 93 3.24 -13.05 -3.15
N GLY A 94 2.05 -13.27 -3.72
CA GLY A 94 1.09 -14.26 -3.29
C GLY A 94 1.36 -15.66 -3.84
N TYR A 95 0.29 -16.41 -4.05
CA TYR A 95 0.36 -17.82 -4.44
C TYR A 95 1.01 -18.01 -5.81
N GLU A 96 2.14 -18.72 -5.88
CA GLU A 96 2.56 -19.36 -7.12
C GLU A 96 1.50 -20.40 -7.50
N THR A 97 0.83 -20.19 -8.63
CA THR A 97 0.00 -21.19 -9.28
C THR A 97 0.90 -22.29 -9.86
N ALA A 98 1.27 -23.29 -9.05
CA ALA A 98 1.93 -24.49 -9.57
C ALA A 98 1.63 -25.73 -8.70
N GLY A 99 0.57 -26.47 -9.08
CA GLY A 99 0.33 -27.87 -8.70
C GLY A 99 -0.11 -28.12 -7.25
N ALA A 100 -0.34 -29.39 -6.90
CA ALA A 100 -0.97 -29.85 -5.64
C ALA A 100 -0.29 -29.40 -4.32
N ASN A 101 0.87 -28.74 -4.39
CA ASN A 101 1.59 -28.13 -3.26
C ASN A 101 1.57 -26.58 -3.28
N ALA A 102 0.66 -25.97 -4.07
CA ALA A 102 0.59 -24.53 -4.29
C ALA A 102 0.35 -23.74 -3.01
N GLN A 103 -0.47 -24.20 -2.07
CA GLN A 103 -0.67 -23.45 -0.81
C GLN A 103 0.61 -23.38 0.05
N ALA A 104 1.43 -24.42 0.07
CA ALA A 104 2.67 -24.44 0.83
C ALA A 104 3.75 -23.53 0.20
N ARG A 105 3.90 -23.57 -1.14
CA ARG A 105 4.86 -22.72 -1.88
C ARG A 105 4.44 -21.25 -1.97
N ALA A 106 3.15 -21.00 -2.05
CA ALA A 106 2.58 -19.66 -1.96
C ALA A 106 2.87 -18.97 -0.64
N LYS A 107 2.73 -19.73 0.45
CA LYS A 107 3.00 -19.23 1.79
C LYS A 107 4.49 -18.89 1.93
N SER A 108 5.39 -19.71 1.37
CA SER A 108 6.81 -19.39 1.40
C SER A 108 7.16 -18.14 0.61
N PHE A 109 6.56 -17.89 -0.56
CA PHE A 109 6.90 -16.71 -1.35
C PHE A 109 6.50 -15.38 -0.69
N ALA A 110 5.31 -15.32 -0.10
CA ALA A 110 4.89 -14.14 0.68
C ALA A 110 5.73 -13.98 1.96
N ASP A 111 5.95 -15.08 2.69
CA ASP A 111 6.76 -15.08 3.91
C ASP A 111 8.20 -14.61 3.60
N ASP A 112 8.79 -15.05 2.49
CA ASP A 112 10.14 -14.67 2.05
C ASP A 112 10.22 -13.20 1.65
N ALA A 113 9.19 -12.66 0.99
CA ALA A 113 9.11 -11.23 0.69
C ALA A 113 9.08 -10.37 1.97
N PHE A 114 8.25 -10.75 2.95
CA PHE A 114 8.20 -10.04 4.24
C PHE A 114 9.50 -10.19 5.03
N HIS A 115 10.06 -11.39 5.15
CA HIS A 115 11.32 -11.61 5.85
C HIS A 115 12.48 -10.88 5.17
N GLY A 116 12.55 -10.94 3.84
CA GLY A 116 13.57 -10.29 3.05
C GLY A 116 13.59 -8.78 3.28
N GLU A 117 12.44 -8.11 3.15
CA GLU A 117 12.34 -6.67 3.29
C GLU A 117 12.55 -6.21 4.74
N CYS A 118 11.78 -6.76 5.68
CA CYS A 118 11.80 -6.33 7.08
C CYS A 118 13.16 -6.59 7.74
N ILE A 119 13.70 -7.80 7.61
CA ILE A 119 14.95 -8.18 8.29
C ILE A 119 16.14 -7.43 7.68
N SER A 120 16.16 -7.21 6.36
CA SER A 120 17.25 -6.47 5.71
C SER A 120 17.31 -5.03 6.18
N CYS A 121 16.16 -4.34 6.21
CA CYS A 121 16.07 -2.97 6.74
C CYS A 121 16.47 -2.92 8.21
N HIS A 122 15.96 -3.82 9.05
CA HIS A 122 16.30 -3.85 10.47
C HIS A 122 17.80 -4.07 10.72
N ARG A 123 18.44 -4.96 9.95
CA ARG A 123 19.89 -5.17 10.02
C ARG A 123 20.67 -3.94 9.58
N ALA A 124 20.30 -3.34 8.45
CA ALA A 124 20.99 -2.18 7.90
C ALA A 124 20.88 -0.96 8.83
N ALA A 125 19.68 -0.69 9.34
CA ALA A 125 19.41 0.41 10.27
C ALA A 125 19.88 0.11 11.70
N LYS A 126 20.25 -1.15 12.01
CA LYS A 126 20.53 -1.66 13.36
C LYS A 126 19.39 -1.33 14.34
N LYS A 127 18.15 -1.44 13.88
CA LYS A 127 16.91 -1.12 14.61
C LYS A 127 15.87 -2.19 14.34
N GLY A 128 15.07 -2.53 15.36
CA GLY A 128 14.00 -3.51 15.23
C GLY A 128 14.47 -4.97 15.32
N PRO A 129 13.52 -5.92 15.40
CA PRO A 129 13.79 -7.34 15.59
C PRO A 129 14.33 -8.04 14.33
N VAL A 130 15.26 -8.96 14.51
CA VAL A 130 15.79 -9.84 13.43
C VAL A 130 15.68 -11.33 13.74
N LEU A 131 15.11 -11.65 14.91
CA LEU A 131 14.85 -13.02 15.37
C LEU A 131 13.34 -13.27 15.36
N CYS A 132 12.93 -14.53 15.13
CA CYS A 132 11.53 -14.91 14.93
C CYS A 132 10.60 -14.37 16.02
N SER A 133 10.95 -14.56 17.30
CA SER A 133 10.15 -14.13 18.46
C SER A 133 10.12 -12.62 18.68
N GLY A 134 11.02 -11.87 18.03
CA GLY A 134 11.02 -10.42 18.07
C GLY A 134 9.89 -9.82 17.22
N CYS A 135 9.54 -10.46 16.11
CA CYS A 135 8.41 -10.07 15.25
C CYS A 135 7.14 -10.82 15.60
N HIS A 136 7.23 -12.15 15.71
CA HIS A 136 6.10 -13.02 15.97
C HIS A 136 5.90 -13.18 17.47
N LYS A 137 4.90 -12.48 18.00
CA LYS A 137 4.55 -12.58 19.41
C LYS A 137 3.41 -13.59 19.56
N LEU A 138 3.67 -14.63 20.35
CA LEU A 138 2.61 -15.52 20.79
C LEU A 138 1.59 -14.71 21.57
N ILE A 139 0.32 -14.84 21.20
CA ILE A 139 -0.76 -14.28 22.01
C ILE A 139 -1.12 -15.33 23.03
N ALA A 140 -1.14 -14.95 24.31
CA ALA A 140 -1.50 -15.88 25.39
C ALA A 140 -2.89 -16.50 25.10
N GLY A 141 -2.93 -17.84 24.99
CA GLY A 141 -4.14 -18.59 24.68
C GLY A 141 -4.30 -19.04 23.22
N GLN A 142 -3.29 -18.83 22.36
CA GLN A 142 -3.11 -19.53 21.08
C GLN A 142 -2.01 -20.59 21.18
#